data_AF-S9P839-F1
#
_entry.id   AF-S9P839-F1
#
_cell.length_a   1.000
_cell.length_b   1.000
_cell.length_c   1.000
_cell.angle_alpha   90.00
_cell.angle_beta   90.00
_cell.angle_gamma   90.00
#
_symmetry.space_group_name_H-M   'P 1'
#
loop_
_entity.id
_entity.type
_entity.pdbx_description
1 polymer ?
#
loop_
_entity_poly.entity_id
_entity_poly.type
_entity_poly.pdbx_seq_one_letter_code
_entity_poly.pdbx_strand_id
1 'polypeptide(L)'
;MSGKKGSASGDRSSYPWIGRALPSSAVLREKPVKNPRATYTGRIIDIPQDTIVTVSGCEQGWLQLEANVGGKPYKGYVSQELIQYVSPKFNASTNSVAQYRAFVKSGFWPLAVGPLTTFSETDRQTLLKELNSAQLAQMMNAVLLTMPALDVSLRPGFLFQPSALARVTKTITDLDPTAATAGKRWAAAKVKRLEVGANATVSVVSRAAWGALARKQDKDWYEYPTGAPLPLTNIVVHHTTDSLKQTVKELQVKEMKDGYSDMPYHFVITSDGTINEGRIIGAMGAHAGQFEGNKDKKKDPDYGSIGIVLCGDFENRWENGWNPDKPTARQLESLQRLLNHLVLEYKIDSNRILRHSEVKRDGAPKVCPGANLSLYIDSMKKKARDFLVEIEAAEKELKTAEHLALHLPPSPNRVFRGH
;
A
#
# COMPACT_ATOMS: atom_id res chain seq x y z
N MET A 1 -19.32 21.52 24.80
CA MET A 1 -17.95 22.11 24.81
C MET A 1 -17.18 21.57 23.61
N SER A 2 -17.14 22.33 22.52
CA SER A 2 -16.47 21.95 21.27
C SER A 2 -14.99 22.35 21.32
N GLY A 3 -14.10 21.35 21.38
CA GLY A 3 -12.66 21.57 21.25
C GLY A 3 -12.29 21.88 19.80
N LYS A 4 -11.76 23.08 19.55
CA LYS A 4 -11.18 23.51 18.27
C LYS A 4 -10.00 22.59 17.90
N LYS A 5 -10.13 21.85 16.79
CA LYS A 5 -8.98 21.32 16.05
C LYS A 5 -8.30 22.49 15.33
N GLY A 6 -7.07 22.81 15.70
CA GLY A 6 -6.28 23.83 15.01
C GLY A 6 -5.96 23.40 13.58
N SER A 7 -6.62 24.02 12.60
CA SER A 7 -6.21 23.93 11.20
C SER A 7 -5.06 24.90 10.96
N ALA A 8 -3.89 24.40 10.61
CA ALA A 8 -2.89 25.23 9.95
C ALA A 8 -3.38 25.51 8.50
N SER A 9 -4.15 26.58 8.34
CA SER A 9 -4.65 27.07 7.06
C SER A 9 -3.54 27.83 6.32
N GLY A 10 -2.65 27.10 5.64
CA GLY A 10 -1.89 27.69 4.54
C GLY A 10 -2.86 28.05 3.40
N ASP A 11 -2.55 29.10 2.65
CA ASP A 11 -3.37 29.55 1.53
C ASP A 11 -3.43 28.46 0.44
N ARG A 12 -4.52 27.69 0.43
CA ARG A 12 -4.81 26.66 -0.58
C ARG A 12 -5.46 27.25 -1.85
N SER A 13 -5.65 28.57 -1.91
CA SER A 13 -6.37 29.22 -3.02
C SER A 13 -5.48 29.49 -4.23
N SER A 14 -4.15 29.46 -4.07
CA SER A 14 -3.18 29.65 -5.14
C SER A 14 -2.49 28.34 -5.53
N TYR A 15 -2.81 27.83 -6.73
CA TYR A 15 -2.16 26.67 -7.33
C TYR A 15 -1.00 27.10 -8.24
N PRO A 16 0.05 26.26 -8.41
CA PRO A 16 0.26 24.97 -7.76
C PRO A 16 0.89 25.10 -6.36
N TRP A 17 0.61 24.12 -5.50
CA TRP A 17 1.23 24.00 -4.18
C TRP A 17 1.74 22.58 -3.91
N ILE A 18 2.63 22.45 -2.93
CA ILE A 18 3.24 21.19 -2.52
C ILE A 18 2.46 20.58 -1.37
N GLY A 19 2.08 19.32 -1.54
CA GLY A 19 1.39 18.51 -0.54
C GLY A 19 2.17 17.27 -0.12
N ARG A 20 1.64 16.61 0.91
CA ARG A 20 2.13 15.33 1.45
C ARG A 20 0.97 14.35 1.61
N ALA A 21 1.13 13.12 1.13
CA ALA A 21 0.17 12.05 1.40
C ALA A 21 0.15 11.65 2.88
N LEU A 22 -1.04 11.62 3.51
CA LEU A 22 -1.23 11.32 4.93
C LEU A 22 -1.41 9.83 5.28
N PRO A 23 -2.29 9.06 4.61
CA PRO A 23 -2.52 7.67 4.96
C PRO A 23 -1.39 6.76 4.45
N SER A 24 -1.32 5.54 4.98
CA SER A 24 -0.44 4.47 4.48
C SER A 24 -0.61 4.22 2.98
N SER A 25 -1.79 4.49 2.42
CA SER A 25 -2.04 4.52 0.98
C SER A 25 -3.10 5.56 0.63
N ALA A 26 -2.69 6.62 -0.09
CA ALA A 26 -3.61 7.52 -0.77
C ALA A 26 -3.75 7.08 -2.23
N VAL A 27 -4.93 6.68 -2.65
CA VAL A 27 -5.12 6.10 -3.99
C VAL A 27 -5.27 7.21 -5.03
N LEU A 28 -4.35 7.26 -5.99
CA LEU A 28 -4.46 8.10 -7.17
C LEU A 28 -5.44 7.47 -8.17
N ARG A 29 -6.38 8.27 -8.64
CA ARG A 29 -7.47 7.82 -9.51
C ARG A 29 -7.54 8.60 -10.81
N GLU A 30 -8.09 7.97 -11.84
CA GLU A 30 -8.29 8.59 -13.16
C GLU A 30 -9.37 9.69 -13.12
N LYS A 31 -10.37 9.53 -12.25
CA LYS A 31 -11.51 10.43 -12.09
C LYS A 31 -11.74 10.76 -10.61
N PRO A 32 -12.36 11.91 -10.29
CA PRO A 32 -12.65 12.34 -8.91
C PRO A 32 -13.83 11.55 -8.30
N VAL A 33 -13.75 10.23 -8.29
CA VAL A 33 -14.81 9.34 -7.78
C VAL A 33 -14.22 8.15 -7.03
N LYS A 34 -14.78 7.85 -5.86
CA LYS A 34 -14.48 6.63 -5.10
C LYS A 34 -15.73 5.77 -5.06
N ASN A 35 -15.69 4.61 -5.70
CA ASN A 35 -16.65 3.56 -5.42
C ASN A 35 -16.05 2.60 -4.37
N PRO A 36 -16.48 2.63 -3.09
CA PRO A 36 -15.94 1.76 -2.05
C PRO A 36 -16.24 0.26 -2.28
N ARG A 37 -17.06 -0.06 -3.26
CA ARG A 37 -17.50 -1.43 -3.60
C ARG A 37 -16.89 -1.97 -4.88
N ALA A 38 -16.38 -1.07 -5.73
CA ALA A 38 -15.56 -1.37 -6.88
C ALA A 38 -14.17 -0.75 -6.64
N THR A 39 -13.51 -1.26 -5.59
CA THR A 39 -12.33 -0.63 -4.97
C THR A 39 -11.17 -0.44 -5.92
N TYR A 40 -11.04 -1.30 -6.95
CA TYR A 40 -9.99 -1.29 -7.97
C TYR A 40 -10.35 -0.54 -9.26
N THR A 41 -11.62 -0.19 -9.45
CA THR A 41 -12.04 0.57 -10.63
C THR A 41 -11.47 1.99 -10.61
N GLY A 42 -10.85 2.39 -11.73
CA GLY A 42 -10.30 3.74 -11.95
C GLY A 42 -9.11 4.08 -11.05
N ARG A 43 -8.47 3.10 -10.40
CA ARG A 43 -7.20 3.31 -9.68
C ARG A 43 -6.05 3.38 -10.69
N ILE A 44 -5.16 4.34 -10.51
CA ILE A 44 -3.90 4.46 -11.24
C ILE A 44 -2.79 3.80 -10.43
N ILE A 45 -2.58 4.28 -9.20
CA ILE A 45 -1.54 3.79 -8.30
C ILE A 45 -1.85 4.19 -6.86
N ASP A 46 -1.28 3.44 -5.92
CA ASP A 46 -1.25 3.84 -4.51
C ASP A 46 -0.07 4.78 -4.28
N ILE A 47 -0.35 5.94 -3.71
CA ILE A 47 0.64 6.92 -3.30
C ILE A 47 1.02 6.59 -1.84
N PRO A 48 2.27 6.18 -1.57
CA PRO A 48 2.71 5.89 -0.23
C PRO A 48 2.61 7.12 0.69
N GLN A 49 2.42 6.87 1.98
CA GLN A 49 2.53 7.89 3.01
C GLN A 49 3.83 8.70 2.85
N ASP A 50 3.74 10.01 3.05
CA ASP A 50 4.84 10.97 2.96
C ASP A 50 5.36 11.25 1.56
N THR A 51 4.73 10.69 0.53
CA THR A 51 5.04 11.06 -0.85
C THR A 51 4.74 12.55 -1.06
N ILE A 52 5.72 13.23 -1.66
CA ILE A 52 5.61 14.63 -2.05
C ILE A 52 4.80 14.71 -3.33
N VAL A 53 3.75 15.52 -3.31
CA VAL A 53 2.87 15.73 -4.45
C VAL A 53 2.83 17.19 -4.84
N THR A 54 2.68 17.47 -6.13
CA THR A 54 2.37 18.80 -6.64
C THR A 54 0.89 18.86 -6.95
N VAL A 55 0.14 19.67 -6.21
CA VAL A 55 -1.29 19.83 -6.39
C VAL A 55 -1.55 21.00 -7.34
N SER A 56 -2.32 20.76 -8.39
CA SER A 56 -2.60 21.71 -9.47
C SER A 56 -4.04 22.24 -9.48
N GLY A 57 -4.96 21.60 -8.76
CA GLY A 57 -6.36 22.03 -8.71
C GLY A 57 -7.19 21.22 -7.72
N CYS A 58 -8.47 21.57 -7.61
CA CYS A 58 -9.47 20.84 -6.84
C CYS A 58 -10.82 20.82 -7.58
N GLU A 59 -11.45 19.66 -7.66
CA GLU A 59 -12.77 19.44 -8.25
C GLU A 59 -13.62 18.61 -7.28
N GLN A 60 -14.74 19.17 -6.81
CA GLN A 60 -15.71 18.44 -5.96
C GLN A 60 -15.08 17.76 -4.72
N GLY A 61 -14.08 18.40 -4.09
CA GLY A 61 -13.37 17.84 -2.93
C GLY A 61 -12.25 16.85 -3.27
N TRP A 62 -11.94 16.68 -4.55
CA TRP A 62 -10.81 15.90 -5.04
C TRP A 62 -9.71 16.81 -5.56
N LEU A 63 -8.48 16.59 -5.10
CA LEU A 63 -7.31 17.30 -5.57
C LEU A 63 -6.79 16.66 -6.85
N GLN A 64 -6.57 17.49 -7.88
CA GLN A 64 -5.80 17.11 -9.05
C GLN A 64 -4.32 17.29 -8.71
N LEU A 65 -3.52 16.24 -8.87
CA LEU A 65 -2.12 16.27 -8.49
C LEU A 65 -1.22 15.42 -9.38
N GLU A 66 0.07 15.72 -9.31
CA GLU A 66 1.16 14.91 -9.83
C GLU A 66 1.98 14.34 -8.67
N ALA A 67 2.28 13.04 -8.72
CA ALA A 67 3.07 12.32 -7.73
C ALA A 67 4.17 11.52 -8.44
N ASN A 68 5.39 11.52 -7.89
CA ASN A 68 6.45 10.64 -8.35
C ASN A 68 6.54 9.42 -7.43
N VAL A 69 6.22 8.24 -7.97
CA VAL A 69 6.23 6.97 -7.22
C VAL A 69 7.17 6.01 -7.94
N GLY A 70 8.22 5.56 -7.24
CA GLY A 70 9.22 4.66 -7.81
C GLY A 70 9.98 5.26 -9.01
N GLY A 71 10.19 6.57 -9.03
CA GLY A 71 10.89 7.28 -10.10
C GLY A 71 10.02 7.59 -11.34
N LYS A 72 8.75 7.18 -11.34
CA LYS A 72 7.80 7.45 -12.43
C LYS A 72 6.78 8.51 -12.01
N PRO A 73 6.53 9.52 -12.85
CA PRO A 73 5.48 10.51 -12.59
C PRO A 73 4.10 9.93 -12.93
N TYR A 74 3.13 10.18 -12.06
CA TYR A 74 1.72 9.85 -12.26
C TYR A 74 0.86 11.09 -12.01
N LYS A 75 -0.22 11.22 -12.79
CA LYS A 75 -1.19 12.31 -12.66
C LYS A 75 -2.59 11.75 -12.43
N GLY A 76 -3.38 12.41 -11.61
CA GLY A 76 -4.75 11.99 -11.35
C GLY A 76 -5.39 12.76 -10.20
N TYR A 77 -6.39 12.14 -9.60
CA TYR A 77 -7.22 12.69 -8.54
C TYR A 77 -7.03 11.91 -7.23
N VAL A 78 -6.94 12.64 -6.12
CA VAL A 78 -6.92 12.08 -4.76
C VAL A 78 -7.87 12.89 -3.90
N SER A 79 -8.60 12.22 -3.01
CA SER A 79 -9.52 12.91 -2.10
C SER A 79 -8.76 13.89 -1.19
N GLN A 80 -9.26 15.12 -1.03
CA GLN A 80 -8.52 16.20 -0.39
C GLN A 80 -8.10 15.93 1.06
N GLU A 81 -8.86 15.11 1.79
CA GLU A 81 -8.56 14.73 3.17
C GLU A 81 -7.31 13.85 3.29
N LEU A 82 -6.86 13.25 2.19
CA LEU A 82 -5.69 12.38 2.17
C LEU A 82 -4.38 13.13 1.91
N ILE A 83 -4.46 14.43 1.57
CA ILE A 83 -3.30 15.26 1.27
C ILE A 83 -3.22 16.44 2.24
N GLN A 84 -2.11 16.53 2.95
CA GLN A 84 -1.78 17.69 3.77
C GLN A 84 -1.10 18.75 2.91
N TYR A 85 -1.55 20.01 3.03
CA TYR A 85 -0.82 21.16 2.50
C TYR A 85 0.52 21.32 3.23
N VAL A 86 1.61 21.49 2.48
CA VAL A 86 2.95 21.71 3.05
C VAL A 86 3.42 23.14 2.79
N SER A 87 3.45 23.57 1.53
CA SER A 87 3.98 24.88 1.14
C SER A 87 3.54 25.29 -0.27
N PRO A 88 3.70 26.57 -0.67
CA PRO A 88 3.58 26.96 -2.06
C PRO A 88 4.64 26.26 -2.92
N LYS A 89 4.43 26.17 -4.24
CA LYS A 89 5.48 25.67 -5.14
C LYS A 89 6.61 26.70 -5.24
N PHE A 90 7.79 26.35 -4.75
CA PHE A 90 9.00 27.16 -4.91
C PHE A 90 9.69 26.89 -6.25
N ASN A 91 10.45 27.86 -6.75
CA ASN A 91 11.31 27.66 -7.92
C ASN A 91 12.45 26.71 -7.57
N ALA A 92 12.62 25.64 -8.35
CA ALA A 92 13.59 24.57 -8.12
C ALA A 92 15.06 25.04 -8.29
N SER A 93 15.30 26.19 -8.92
CA SER A 93 16.64 26.69 -9.22
C SER A 93 17.31 27.48 -8.08
N THR A 94 16.64 27.68 -6.95
CA THR A 94 17.19 28.46 -5.82
C THR A 94 16.95 27.72 -4.52
N ASN A 95 18.03 27.40 -3.80
CA ASN A 95 18.00 27.01 -2.38
C ASN A 95 18.42 28.23 -1.55
N SER A 96 17.53 28.71 -0.69
CA SER A 96 17.75 29.87 0.17
C SER A 96 17.43 29.57 1.63
N VAL A 97 18.02 30.35 2.54
CA VAL A 97 17.72 30.25 3.98
C VAL A 97 16.23 30.48 4.26
N ALA A 98 15.58 31.37 3.51
CA ALA A 98 14.15 31.64 3.64
C ALA A 98 13.29 30.41 3.31
N GLN A 99 13.61 29.69 2.23
CA GLN A 99 12.94 28.44 1.87
C GLN A 99 13.17 27.35 2.91
N TYR A 100 14.41 27.18 3.38
CA TYR A 100 14.73 26.23 4.45
C TYR A 100 13.88 26.48 5.70
N ARG A 101 13.83 27.73 6.18
CA ARG A 101 13.03 28.10 7.35
C ARG A 101 11.53 27.90 7.12
N ALA A 102 11.04 28.14 5.90
CA ALA A 102 9.65 27.86 5.55
C ALA A 102 9.33 26.35 5.62
N PHE A 103 10.22 25.48 5.13
CA PHE A 103 10.05 24.03 5.22
C PHE A 103 10.14 23.52 6.66
N VAL A 104 11.09 24.01 7.46
CA VAL A 104 11.15 23.69 8.90
C VAL A 104 9.84 24.10 9.60
N LYS A 105 9.32 25.29 9.32
CA LYS A 105 8.05 25.77 9.88
C LYS A 105 6.85 24.91 9.47
N SER A 106 6.88 24.31 8.28
CA SER A 106 5.82 23.39 7.82
C SER A 106 5.79 22.06 8.60
N GLY A 107 6.89 21.70 9.26
CA GLY A 107 7.06 20.40 9.92
C GLY A 107 7.26 19.22 8.95
N PHE A 108 7.34 19.46 7.64
CA PHE A 108 7.64 18.43 6.64
C PHE A 108 9.13 18.44 6.26
N TRP A 109 9.91 17.78 7.11
CA TRP A 109 11.37 17.74 7.08
C TRP A 109 12.03 17.28 5.77
N PRO A 110 11.48 16.36 4.96
CA PRO A 110 12.12 15.96 3.70
C PRO A 110 12.42 17.12 2.74
N LEU A 111 11.56 18.15 2.70
CA LEU A 111 11.82 19.33 1.86
C LEU A 111 12.95 20.22 2.38
N ALA A 112 13.24 20.18 3.68
CA ALA A 112 14.32 20.96 4.28
C ALA A 112 15.71 20.36 4.03
N VAL A 113 15.78 19.07 3.64
CA VAL A 113 17.05 18.37 3.39
C VAL A 113 17.79 18.94 2.18
N GLY A 114 17.07 19.16 1.06
CA GLY A 114 17.65 19.68 -0.18
C GLY A 114 18.47 20.95 0.03
N PRO A 115 17.88 22.03 0.58
CA PRO A 115 18.61 23.26 0.89
C PRO A 115 19.87 23.04 1.75
N LEU A 116 19.77 22.26 2.83
CA LEU A 116 20.89 22.01 3.76
C LEU A 116 22.12 21.35 3.10
N THR A 117 21.90 20.52 2.08
CA THR A 117 22.99 19.85 1.35
C THR A 117 23.80 20.81 0.48
N THR A 118 23.22 21.96 0.12
CA THR A 118 23.84 22.99 -0.74
C THR A 118 24.51 24.12 0.04
N PHE A 119 24.15 24.32 1.31
CA PHE A 119 24.73 25.38 2.13
C PHE A 119 26.17 25.08 2.57
N SER A 120 26.92 26.16 2.85
CA SER A 120 28.26 26.08 3.45
C SER A 120 28.22 25.35 4.80
N GLU A 121 29.36 24.82 5.26
CA GLU A 121 29.43 24.19 6.59
C GLU A 121 28.99 25.16 7.70
N THR A 122 29.44 26.41 7.64
CA THR A 122 29.12 27.44 8.64
C THR A 122 27.63 27.74 8.67
N ASP A 123 27.00 27.95 7.51
CA ASP A 123 25.56 28.22 7.43
C ASP A 123 24.75 27.01 7.89
N ARG A 124 25.14 25.80 7.46
CA ARG A 124 24.50 24.55 7.90
C ARG A 124 24.56 24.39 9.42
N GLN A 125 25.74 24.58 10.03
CA GLN A 125 25.88 24.51 11.49
C GLN A 125 25.02 25.55 12.20
N THR A 126 24.99 26.78 11.69
CA THR A 126 24.20 27.87 12.27
C THR A 126 22.71 27.54 12.24
N LEU A 127 22.19 27.11 11.10
CA LEU A 127 20.78 26.75 10.92
C LEU A 127 20.36 25.50 11.72
N LEU A 128 21.24 24.51 11.86
CA LEU A 128 20.95 23.33 12.68
C LEU A 128 21.01 23.63 14.19
N LYS A 129 21.79 24.64 14.61
CA LYS A 129 21.77 25.13 16.00
C LYS A 129 20.44 25.80 16.37
N GLU A 130 19.69 26.36 15.41
CA GLU A 130 18.35 26.91 15.65
C GLU A 130 17.31 25.83 16.05
N LEU A 131 17.55 24.56 15.70
CA LEU A 131 16.62 23.45 15.96
C LEU A 131 16.80 22.87 17.36
N ASN A 132 15.70 22.54 18.04
CA ASN A 132 15.74 21.78 19.29
C ASN A 132 16.05 20.27 19.06
N SER A 133 16.26 19.51 20.13
CA SER A 133 16.64 18.09 20.03
C SER A 133 15.62 17.22 19.28
N ALA A 134 14.32 17.45 19.47
CA ALA A 134 13.28 16.74 18.72
C ALA A 134 13.30 17.08 17.22
N GLN A 135 13.46 18.36 16.89
CA GLN A 135 13.58 18.86 15.52
C GLN A 135 14.84 18.32 14.82
N LEU A 136 15.96 18.20 15.54
CA LEU A 136 17.18 17.56 15.03
C LEU A 136 16.98 16.07 14.76
N ALA A 137 16.24 15.36 15.63
CA ALA A 137 15.92 13.95 15.41
C ALA A 137 15.02 13.76 14.17
N GLN A 138 14.04 14.65 13.98
CA GLN A 138 13.20 14.69 12.78
C GLN A 138 14.02 14.97 11.50
N MET A 139 14.94 15.93 11.57
CA MET A 139 15.86 16.23 10.46
C MET A 139 16.75 15.03 10.15
N MET A 140 17.36 14.40 11.16
CA MET A 140 18.18 13.20 10.99
C MET A 140 17.39 12.08 10.31
N ASN A 141 16.16 11.80 10.77
CA ASN A 141 15.27 10.83 10.16
C ASN A 141 15.00 11.17 8.68
N ALA A 142 14.69 12.42 8.35
CA ALA A 142 14.43 12.85 6.98
C ALA A 142 15.66 12.70 6.07
N VAL A 143 16.84 13.12 6.53
CA VAL A 143 18.10 13.01 5.78
C VAL A 143 18.39 11.55 5.43
N LEU A 144 18.25 10.64 6.40
CA LEU A 144 18.49 9.20 6.19
C LEU A 144 17.51 8.58 5.19
N LEU A 145 16.25 8.99 5.20
CA LEU A 145 15.24 8.50 4.24
C LEU A 145 15.40 9.07 2.83
N THR A 146 16.14 10.17 2.68
CA THR A 146 16.51 10.74 1.36
C THR A 146 17.82 10.18 0.81
N MET A 147 18.59 9.43 1.61
CA MET A 147 19.83 8.80 1.15
C MET A 147 19.52 7.65 0.19
N PRO A 148 20.19 7.59 -0.99
CA PRO A 148 20.12 6.40 -1.83
C PRO A 148 20.73 5.20 -1.11
N ALA A 149 20.16 4.00 -1.29
CA ALA A 149 20.59 2.76 -0.63
C ALA A 149 22.08 2.41 -0.85
N LEU A 150 22.69 2.91 -1.93
CA LEU A 150 24.11 2.70 -2.28
C LEU A 150 25.10 3.55 -1.45
N ASP A 151 24.62 4.55 -0.70
CA ASP A 151 25.48 5.46 0.09
C ASP A 151 25.87 4.86 1.47
N VAL A 152 25.30 3.71 1.85
CA VAL A 152 25.53 3.04 3.15
C VAL A 152 26.70 2.04 3.11
N SER A 153 27.12 1.60 1.93
CA SER A 153 28.22 0.63 1.75
C SER A 153 29.37 1.21 0.92
N LEU A 154 30.23 2.03 1.52
CA LEU A 154 31.46 2.47 0.87
C LEU A 154 32.70 1.93 1.61
N ARG A 155 33.47 1.15 0.83
CA ARG A 155 34.68 0.41 1.20
C ARG A 155 35.83 1.36 1.60
N PRO A 156 36.73 0.96 2.52
CA PRO A 156 37.88 1.79 2.89
C PRO A 156 38.93 1.80 1.78
N GLY A 157 39.42 2.98 1.37
CA GLY A 157 40.63 3.07 0.52
C GLY A 157 40.76 4.24 -0.46
N PHE A 158 39.77 5.12 -0.62
CA PHE A 158 39.88 6.31 -1.47
C PHE A 158 39.55 7.58 -0.68
N LEU A 159 40.27 8.68 -0.95
CA LEU A 159 40.00 10.03 -0.43
C LEU A 159 38.66 10.56 -0.97
N PHE A 160 37.53 10.01 -0.52
CA PHE A 160 36.21 10.49 -0.89
C PHE A 160 35.74 11.55 0.11
N GLN A 161 35.44 12.75 -0.40
CA GLN A 161 34.62 13.71 0.33
C GLN A 161 33.30 13.04 0.71
N PRO A 162 32.86 13.11 1.98
CA PRO A 162 31.57 12.54 2.37
C PRO A 162 30.45 13.17 1.54
N SER A 163 29.45 12.35 1.16
CA SER A 163 28.29 12.82 0.39
C SER A 163 27.62 14.03 1.07
N ALA A 164 26.91 14.85 0.31
CA ALA A 164 26.29 16.05 0.88
C ALA A 164 25.31 15.72 2.02
N LEU A 165 24.65 14.57 1.95
CA LEU A 165 23.81 14.03 3.02
C LEU A 165 24.63 13.54 4.21
N ALA A 166 25.77 12.86 3.98
CA ALA A 166 26.67 12.43 5.06
C ALA A 166 27.26 13.61 5.85
N ARG A 167 27.50 14.76 5.20
CA ARG A 167 27.89 15.97 5.92
C ARG A 167 26.79 16.46 6.85
N VAL A 168 25.52 16.45 6.42
CA VAL A 168 24.39 16.85 7.26
C VAL A 168 24.23 15.90 8.46
N THR A 169 24.29 14.58 8.25
CA THR A 169 24.17 13.62 9.36
C THR A 169 25.33 13.76 10.35
N LYS A 170 26.56 13.99 9.87
CA LYS A 170 27.72 14.30 10.73
C LYS A 170 27.47 15.57 11.54
N THR A 171 27.08 16.68 10.92
CA THR A 171 26.82 17.94 11.63
C THR A 171 25.74 17.75 12.71
N ILE A 172 24.65 17.03 12.43
CA ILE A 172 23.62 16.75 13.46
C ILE A 172 24.18 15.89 14.59
N THR A 173 24.97 14.87 14.27
CA THR A 173 25.59 13.98 15.28
C THR A 173 26.55 14.75 16.20
N ASP A 174 27.34 15.66 15.63
CA ASP A 174 28.27 16.50 16.39
C ASP A 174 27.52 17.51 17.30
N LEU A 175 26.38 18.04 16.84
CA LEU A 175 25.57 19.01 17.60
C LEU A 175 24.73 18.36 18.72
N ASP A 176 24.16 17.18 18.46
CA ASP A 176 23.29 16.48 19.40
C ASP A 176 23.30 14.96 19.15
N PRO A 177 24.21 14.21 19.80
CA PRO A 177 24.31 12.76 19.63
C PRO A 177 23.04 11.99 20.02
N THR A 178 22.29 12.50 21.00
CA THR A 178 21.03 11.89 21.46
C THR A 178 19.94 12.05 20.40
N ALA A 179 19.77 13.25 19.85
CA ALA A 179 18.85 13.49 18.74
C ALA A 179 19.23 12.69 17.49
N ALA A 180 20.52 12.63 17.16
CA ALA A 180 21.03 11.82 16.07
C ALA A 180 20.69 10.33 16.24
N THR A 181 20.86 9.78 17.44
CA THR A 181 20.54 8.38 17.75
C THR A 181 19.04 8.11 17.62
N ALA A 182 18.19 8.98 18.18
CA ALA A 182 16.74 8.84 18.08
C ALA A 182 16.26 8.91 16.62
N GLY A 183 16.77 9.87 15.84
CA GLY A 183 16.44 10.01 14.42
C GLY A 183 16.87 8.81 13.57
N LYS A 184 18.04 8.22 13.84
CA LYS A 184 18.52 6.99 13.20
C LYS A 184 17.59 5.81 13.49
N ARG A 185 17.18 5.63 14.76
CA ARG A 185 16.25 4.56 15.16
C ARG A 185 14.88 4.73 14.51
N TRP A 186 14.38 5.96 14.41
CA TRP A 186 13.13 6.24 13.73
C TRP A 186 13.20 5.92 12.24
N ALA A 187 14.26 6.35 11.54
CA ALA A 187 14.45 6.03 10.13
C ALA A 187 14.51 4.51 9.89
N ALA A 188 15.30 3.79 10.70
CA ALA A 188 15.42 2.33 10.61
C ALA A 188 14.06 1.63 10.83
N ALA A 189 13.30 2.03 11.85
CA ALA A 189 11.97 1.48 12.11
C ALA A 189 11.00 1.74 10.95
N LYS A 190 11.09 2.92 10.30
CA LYS A 190 10.27 3.25 9.14
C LYS A 190 10.63 2.41 7.91
N VAL A 191 11.93 2.23 7.64
CA VAL A 191 12.42 1.36 6.56
C VAL A 191 11.92 -0.07 6.78
N LYS A 192 12.11 -0.63 7.99
CA LYS A 192 11.63 -1.97 8.33
C LYS A 192 10.13 -2.12 8.11
N ARG A 193 9.31 -1.16 8.56
CA ARG A 193 7.86 -1.20 8.32
C ARG A 193 7.53 -1.20 6.82
N LEU A 194 8.22 -0.40 6.02
CA LEU A 194 8.01 -0.33 4.57
C LEU A 194 8.39 -1.63 3.88
N GLU A 195 9.52 -2.23 4.26
CA GLU A 195 9.99 -3.53 3.73
C GLU A 195 8.99 -4.65 4.03
N VAL A 196 8.50 -4.73 5.26
CA VAL A 196 7.47 -5.72 5.63
C VAL A 196 6.18 -5.46 4.84
N GLY A 197 5.72 -4.20 4.78
CA GLY A 197 4.51 -3.81 4.06
C GLY A 197 4.55 -4.08 2.55
N ALA A 198 5.75 -4.07 1.94
CA ALA A 198 5.93 -4.41 0.53
C ALA A 198 5.43 -5.84 0.20
N ASN A 199 5.45 -6.75 1.18
CA ASN A 199 4.95 -8.13 1.03
C ASN A 199 3.42 -8.24 0.89
N ALA A 200 2.68 -7.15 1.08
CA ALA A 200 1.24 -7.04 0.85
C ALA A 200 0.87 -6.03 -0.25
N THR A 201 1.86 -5.51 -0.96
CA THR A 201 1.61 -4.60 -2.08
C THR A 201 1.24 -5.40 -3.32
N VAL A 202 0.07 -5.09 -3.90
CA VAL A 202 -0.46 -5.75 -5.08
C VAL A 202 -0.81 -4.75 -6.17
N SER A 203 -0.56 -5.12 -7.42
CA SER A 203 -1.08 -4.42 -8.60
C SER A 203 -2.20 -5.25 -9.18
N VAL A 204 -3.42 -4.69 -9.20
CA VAL A 204 -4.61 -5.37 -9.72
C VAL A 204 -5.05 -4.67 -11.01
N VAL A 205 -5.08 -5.42 -12.11
CA VAL A 205 -5.61 -4.94 -13.39
C VAL A 205 -7.13 -4.81 -13.26
N SER A 206 -7.64 -3.58 -13.33
CA SER A 206 -9.06 -3.32 -13.17
C SER A 206 -9.90 -3.94 -14.28
N ARG A 207 -11.19 -4.15 -14.02
CA ARG A 207 -12.16 -4.63 -15.03
C ARG A 207 -12.13 -3.83 -16.33
N ALA A 208 -12.05 -2.51 -16.24
CA ALA A 208 -11.99 -1.66 -17.43
C ALA A 208 -10.69 -1.88 -18.22
N ALA A 209 -9.56 -2.04 -17.53
CA ALA A 209 -8.25 -2.17 -18.15
C ALA A 209 -8.08 -3.49 -18.92
N TRP A 210 -8.60 -4.61 -18.43
CA TRP A 210 -8.60 -5.88 -19.18
C TRP A 210 -9.79 -6.04 -20.14
N GLY A 211 -10.68 -5.04 -20.21
CA GLY A 211 -11.80 -5.01 -21.15
C GLY A 211 -12.97 -5.91 -20.76
N ALA A 212 -13.36 -5.94 -19.48
CA ALA A 212 -14.46 -6.73 -18.97
C ALA A 212 -15.80 -6.48 -19.68
N LEU A 213 -16.57 -7.54 -19.90
CA LEU A 213 -17.98 -7.42 -20.25
C LEU A 213 -18.77 -6.81 -19.08
N ALA A 214 -19.85 -6.12 -19.42
CA ALA A 214 -20.87 -5.76 -18.45
C ALA A 214 -21.52 -7.04 -17.89
N ARG A 215 -21.84 -7.04 -16.59
CA ARG A 215 -22.62 -8.12 -15.99
C ARG A 215 -24.00 -8.21 -16.62
N LYS A 216 -24.61 -9.40 -16.60
CA LYS A 216 -26.03 -9.59 -16.86
C LYS A 216 -26.86 -8.82 -15.83
N GLN A 217 -27.98 -8.26 -16.28
CA GLN A 217 -28.97 -7.60 -15.42
C GLN A 217 -30.01 -8.63 -14.98
N ASP A 218 -29.60 -9.52 -14.07
CA ASP A 218 -30.45 -10.56 -13.50
C ASP A 218 -30.59 -10.42 -11.98
N LYS A 219 -31.51 -11.20 -11.41
CA LYS A 219 -31.85 -11.23 -9.97
C LYS A 219 -30.84 -12.02 -9.12
N ASP A 220 -29.92 -12.74 -9.76
CA ASP A 220 -28.98 -13.62 -9.07
C ASP A 220 -27.76 -12.85 -8.57
N TRP A 221 -27.54 -11.65 -9.12
CA TRP A 221 -26.58 -10.67 -8.62
C TRP A 221 -26.99 -10.08 -7.27
N TYR A 222 -26.18 -10.31 -6.24
CA TYR A 222 -26.39 -9.77 -4.90
C TYR A 222 -25.25 -8.83 -4.51
N GLU A 223 -25.57 -7.54 -4.36
CA GLU A 223 -24.66 -6.55 -3.77
C GLU A 223 -24.91 -6.44 -2.27
N TYR A 224 -23.84 -6.32 -1.48
CA TYR A 224 -23.98 -6.11 -0.04
C TYR A 224 -24.74 -4.79 0.25
N PRO A 225 -25.44 -4.61 1.38
CA PRO A 225 -26.21 -3.37 1.65
C PRO A 225 -25.34 -2.10 1.80
N THR A 226 -25.69 -1.01 1.12
CA THR A 226 -24.93 0.27 1.14
C THR A 226 -24.88 0.88 2.54
N GLY A 227 -23.73 1.45 2.92
CA GLY A 227 -23.54 2.14 4.21
C GLY A 227 -23.05 1.25 5.36
N ALA A 228 -22.98 -0.07 5.17
CA ALA A 228 -22.40 -1.00 6.15
C ALA A 228 -20.99 -1.46 5.71
N PRO A 229 -20.11 -1.85 6.68
CA PRO A 229 -18.88 -2.57 6.37
C PRO A 229 -19.15 -3.84 5.55
N LEU A 230 -18.23 -4.19 4.64
CA LEU A 230 -18.35 -5.43 3.88
C LEU A 230 -18.25 -6.64 4.84
N PRO A 231 -19.11 -7.66 4.72
CA PRO A 231 -19.14 -8.80 5.64
C PRO A 231 -18.08 -9.86 5.29
N LEU A 232 -16.90 -9.44 4.82
CA LEU A 232 -15.87 -10.35 4.32
C LEU A 232 -15.18 -11.05 5.50
N THR A 233 -15.22 -12.38 5.48
CA THR A 233 -14.71 -13.24 6.56
C THR A 233 -13.89 -14.41 6.05
N ASN A 234 -13.96 -14.74 4.75
CA ASN A 234 -13.22 -15.85 4.15
C ASN A 234 -12.51 -15.41 2.88
N ILE A 235 -11.44 -16.13 2.55
CA ILE A 235 -10.84 -16.14 1.23
C ILE A 235 -10.89 -17.58 0.74
N VAL A 236 -11.43 -17.84 -0.46
CA VAL A 236 -11.53 -19.19 -1.02
C VAL A 236 -10.68 -19.26 -2.29
N VAL A 237 -9.70 -20.16 -2.29
CA VAL A 237 -8.77 -20.35 -3.41
C VAL A 237 -9.27 -21.46 -4.33
N HIS A 238 -9.26 -21.15 -5.62
CA HIS A 238 -9.73 -21.99 -6.72
C HIS A 238 -8.68 -22.13 -7.82
N HIS A 239 -8.93 -23.08 -8.71
CA HIS A 239 -8.34 -23.13 -10.04
C HIS A 239 -9.45 -23.18 -11.10
N THR A 240 -9.14 -22.91 -12.36
CA THR A 240 -10.15 -22.87 -13.43
C THR A 240 -10.53 -24.25 -13.96
N THR A 241 -9.71 -25.29 -13.74
CA THR A 241 -9.82 -26.59 -14.45
C THR A 241 -9.80 -26.43 -15.98
N ASP A 242 -9.15 -25.37 -16.46
CA ASP A 242 -8.95 -25.06 -17.88
C ASP A 242 -7.46 -24.89 -18.18
N SER A 243 -7.13 -24.53 -19.43
CA SER A 243 -5.77 -24.19 -19.84
C SER A 243 -5.07 -23.18 -18.92
N LEU A 244 -3.83 -23.47 -18.55
CA LEU A 244 -2.90 -22.54 -17.90
C LEU A 244 -2.74 -21.20 -18.65
N LYS A 245 -2.96 -21.20 -19.97
CA LYS A 245 -2.83 -20.01 -20.83
C LYS A 245 -4.14 -19.22 -21.00
N GLN A 246 -5.23 -19.65 -20.38
CA GLN A 246 -6.52 -18.97 -20.43
C GLN A 246 -6.39 -17.53 -19.93
N THR A 247 -6.88 -16.59 -20.72
CA THR A 247 -6.97 -15.18 -20.34
C THR A 247 -8.16 -14.92 -19.42
N VAL A 248 -8.10 -13.84 -18.64
CA VAL A 248 -9.25 -13.41 -17.80
C VAL A 248 -10.52 -13.17 -18.62
N LYS A 249 -10.37 -12.69 -19.85
CA LYS A 249 -11.49 -12.40 -20.76
C LYS A 249 -12.16 -13.68 -21.25
N GLU A 250 -11.37 -14.68 -21.67
CA GLU A 250 -11.88 -15.99 -22.08
C GLU A 250 -12.61 -16.69 -20.93
N LEU A 251 -12.04 -16.62 -19.71
CA LEU A 251 -12.71 -17.14 -18.52
C LEU A 251 -14.06 -16.43 -18.30
N GLN A 252 -14.12 -15.10 -18.32
CA GLN A 252 -15.39 -14.37 -18.16
C GLN A 252 -16.44 -14.80 -19.19
N VAL A 253 -16.06 -14.92 -20.47
CA VAL A 253 -16.97 -15.33 -21.55
C VAL A 253 -17.50 -16.74 -21.31
N LYS A 254 -16.64 -17.68 -20.91
CA LYS A 254 -17.04 -19.05 -20.54
C LYS A 254 -18.03 -19.04 -19.39
N GLU A 255 -17.68 -18.43 -18.26
CA GLU A 255 -18.54 -18.42 -17.07
C GLU A 255 -19.91 -17.77 -17.36
N MET A 256 -19.94 -16.67 -18.12
CA MET A 256 -21.21 -16.06 -18.52
C MET A 256 -22.02 -16.95 -19.47
N LYS A 257 -21.38 -17.74 -20.33
CA LYS A 257 -22.06 -18.74 -21.17
C LYS A 257 -22.64 -19.87 -20.33
N ASP A 258 -21.96 -20.24 -19.24
CA ASP A 258 -22.39 -21.28 -18.29
C ASP A 258 -23.47 -20.80 -17.30
N GLY A 259 -23.95 -19.57 -17.48
CA GLY A 259 -25.14 -19.06 -16.80
C GLY A 259 -24.85 -17.99 -15.74
N TYR A 260 -23.60 -17.81 -15.30
CA TYR A 260 -23.26 -16.81 -14.30
C TYR A 260 -23.57 -15.38 -14.77
N SER A 261 -23.94 -14.50 -13.83
CA SER A 261 -24.22 -13.09 -14.11
C SER A 261 -22.97 -12.32 -14.58
N ASP A 262 -21.79 -12.78 -14.17
CA ASP A 262 -20.45 -12.23 -14.45
C ASP A 262 -19.41 -13.26 -13.98
N MET A 263 -18.11 -12.91 -14.02
CA MET A 263 -17.05 -13.65 -13.33
C MET A 263 -17.49 -14.10 -11.93
N PRO A 264 -17.40 -15.39 -11.58
CA PRO A 264 -17.81 -15.90 -10.26
C PRO A 264 -16.85 -15.48 -9.13
N TYR A 265 -15.58 -15.30 -9.46
CA TYR A 265 -14.47 -15.01 -8.55
C TYR A 265 -14.18 -13.51 -8.49
N HIS A 266 -13.70 -13.03 -7.35
CA HIS A 266 -13.33 -11.61 -7.18
C HIS A 266 -11.96 -11.29 -7.79
N PHE A 267 -11.05 -12.26 -7.82
CA PHE A 267 -9.72 -12.10 -8.39
C PHE A 267 -9.36 -13.30 -9.27
N VAL A 268 -8.71 -13.02 -10.40
CA VAL A 268 -8.20 -14.02 -11.34
C VAL A 268 -6.69 -13.83 -11.50
N ILE A 269 -5.90 -14.89 -11.27
CA ILE A 269 -4.45 -14.88 -11.42
C ILE A 269 -4.05 -15.73 -12.64
N THR A 270 -3.62 -15.05 -13.71
CA THR A 270 -3.15 -15.69 -14.95
C THR A 270 -1.75 -16.29 -14.76
N SER A 271 -1.31 -17.15 -15.68
CA SER A 271 -0.05 -17.92 -15.56
C SER A 271 1.23 -17.07 -15.45
N ASP A 272 1.19 -15.83 -15.94
CA ASP A 272 2.25 -14.83 -15.80
C ASP A 272 2.28 -14.16 -14.41
N GLY A 273 1.32 -14.46 -13.54
CA GLY A 273 1.17 -13.88 -12.21
C GLY A 273 0.36 -12.58 -12.18
N THR A 274 -0.19 -12.12 -13.31
CA THR A 274 -1.03 -10.91 -13.32
C THR A 274 -2.31 -11.14 -12.51
N ILE A 275 -2.60 -10.24 -11.57
CA ILE A 275 -3.83 -10.26 -10.76
C ILE A 275 -4.86 -9.38 -11.46
N ASN A 276 -6.00 -9.93 -11.82
CA ASN A 276 -7.09 -9.23 -12.50
C ASN A 276 -8.29 -9.12 -11.57
N GLU A 277 -8.94 -7.96 -11.54
CA GLU A 277 -10.22 -7.76 -10.88
C GLU A 277 -11.31 -8.54 -11.61
N GLY A 278 -11.92 -9.51 -10.94
CA GLY A 278 -13.08 -10.26 -11.41
C GLY A 278 -14.37 -9.58 -10.95
N ARG A 279 -15.21 -10.32 -10.23
CA ARG A 279 -16.40 -9.79 -9.56
C ARG A 279 -16.02 -8.67 -8.59
N ILE A 280 -16.79 -7.59 -8.57
CA ILE A 280 -16.52 -6.48 -7.65
C ILE A 280 -16.61 -6.95 -6.19
N ILE A 281 -15.71 -6.48 -5.33
CA ILE A 281 -15.61 -6.92 -3.94
C ILE A 281 -16.85 -6.58 -3.09
N GLY A 282 -17.64 -5.60 -3.55
CA GLY A 282 -18.92 -5.23 -2.93
C GLY A 282 -20.11 -6.12 -3.30
N ALA A 283 -19.91 -7.14 -4.13
CA ALA A 283 -20.91 -8.14 -4.47
C ALA A 283 -20.54 -9.50 -3.86
N MET A 284 -21.55 -10.34 -3.63
CA MET A 284 -21.35 -11.73 -3.26
C MET A 284 -20.77 -12.51 -4.43
N GLY A 285 -19.84 -13.44 -4.15
CA GLY A 285 -19.31 -14.39 -5.13
C GLY A 285 -20.37 -15.31 -5.73
N ALA A 286 -19.94 -16.16 -6.66
CA ALA A 286 -20.71 -17.32 -7.13
C ALA A 286 -19.80 -18.54 -7.31
N HIS A 287 -18.83 -18.71 -6.40
CA HIS A 287 -17.69 -19.59 -6.59
C HIS A 287 -17.64 -20.76 -5.60
N ALA A 288 -18.32 -20.69 -4.46
CA ALA A 288 -18.17 -21.62 -3.34
C ALA A 288 -19.48 -22.31 -2.92
N GLY A 289 -20.63 -21.77 -3.29
CA GLY A 289 -21.92 -22.16 -2.73
C GLY A 289 -22.83 -22.99 -3.63
N GLN A 290 -23.43 -24.01 -3.03
CA GLN A 290 -24.86 -24.32 -3.21
C GLN A 290 -25.34 -24.97 -1.91
N PHE A 291 -26.28 -24.32 -1.21
CA PHE A 291 -27.15 -24.97 -0.23
C PHE A 291 -28.53 -25.08 -0.88
N GLU A 292 -29.00 -26.30 -1.13
CA GLU A 292 -30.27 -26.54 -1.81
C GLU A 292 -31.43 -25.94 -1.00
N GLY A 293 -32.35 -25.27 -1.70
CA GLY A 293 -33.50 -24.62 -1.06
C GLY A 293 -33.17 -23.42 -0.16
N ASN A 294 -31.90 -22.97 -0.10
CA ASN A 294 -31.53 -21.83 0.70
C ASN A 294 -32.11 -20.51 0.14
N LYS A 295 -33.02 -19.90 0.89
CA LYS A 295 -33.60 -18.58 0.58
C LYS A 295 -32.87 -17.44 1.30
N ASP A 296 -32.00 -17.74 2.26
CA ASP A 296 -31.23 -16.74 3.02
C ASP A 296 -29.81 -16.63 2.46
N LYS A 297 -29.55 -15.55 1.73
CA LYS A 297 -28.23 -15.26 1.15
C LYS A 297 -27.13 -15.26 2.20
N LYS A 298 -27.39 -14.92 3.46
CA LYS A 298 -26.36 -14.90 4.52
C LYS A 298 -25.86 -16.28 4.93
N LYS A 299 -26.60 -17.33 4.59
CA LYS A 299 -26.22 -18.73 4.82
C LYS A 299 -25.48 -19.33 3.63
N ASP A 300 -25.43 -18.63 2.50
CA ASP A 300 -24.70 -19.07 1.32
C ASP A 300 -23.19 -19.08 1.58
N PRO A 301 -22.43 -20.12 1.18
CA PRO A 301 -20.98 -20.15 1.34
C PRO A 301 -20.24 -19.02 0.63
N ASP A 302 -20.84 -18.42 -0.41
CA ASP A 302 -20.30 -17.24 -1.09
C ASP A 302 -20.50 -15.94 -0.30
N TYR A 303 -21.44 -15.91 0.67
CA TYR A 303 -21.67 -14.73 1.47
C TYR A 303 -20.49 -14.46 2.42
N GLY A 304 -19.84 -13.31 2.22
CA GLY A 304 -18.65 -12.92 2.96
C GLY A 304 -17.38 -13.66 2.53
N SER A 305 -17.39 -14.36 1.40
CA SER A 305 -16.23 -15.09 0.89
C SER A 305 -15.62 -14.40 -0.33
N ILE A 306 -14.30 -14.17 -0.29
CA ILE A 306 -13.53 -13.63 -1.40
C ILE A 306 -12.95 -14.78 -2.23
N GLY A 307 -13.55 -15.08 -3.38
CA GLY A 307 -12.99 -16.04 -4.34
C GLY A 307 -11.78 -15.52 -5.10
N ILE A 308 -10.69 -16.28 -5.06
CA ILE A 308 -9.49 -16.10 -5.90
C ILE A 308 -9.35 -17.35 -6.77
N VAL A 309 -9.24 -17.20 -8.08
CA VAL A 309 -9.01 -18.31 -9.00
C VAL A 309 -7.67 -18.17 -9.72
N LEU A 310 -6.94 -19.26 -9.86
CA LEU A 310 -5.72 -19.35 -10.69
C LEU A 310 -6.06 -20.07 -12.01
N CYS A 311 -5.67 -19.49 -13.15
CA CYS A 311 -5.83 -20.18 -14.44
C CYS A 311 -4.95 -21.44 -14.47
N GLY A 312 -5.54 -22.59 -14.82
CA GLY A 312 -4.86 -23.88 -14.92
C GLY A 312 -5.68 -25.03 -14.35
N ASP A 313 -5.30 -26.26 -14.73
CA ASP A 313 -5.78 -27.49 -14.11
C ASP A 313 -4.68 -28.07 -13.22
N PHE A 314 -4.88 -28.00 -11.91
CA PHE A 314 -3.91 -28.39 -10.89
C PHE A 314 -4.32 -29.67 -10.15
N GLU A 315 -5.26 -30.44 -10.73
CA GLU A 315 -5.52 -31.79 -10.26
C GLU A 315 -4.31 -32.70 -10.49
N ASN A 316 -4.29 -33.86 -9.84
CA ASN A 316 -3.24 -34.88 -10.01
C ASN A 316 -3.66 -36.00 -10.97
N ARG A 317 -4.79 -35.85 -11.67
CA ARG A 317 -5.40 -36.92 -12.47
C ARG A 317 -5.16 -36.70 -13.96
N TRP A 318 -4.70 -37.77 -14.63
CA TRP A 318 -4.55 -37.86 -16.08
C TRP A 318 -5.90 -38.02 -16.81
N GLU A 319 -6.97 -38.35 -16.08
CA GLU A 319 -8.31 -38.68 -16.61
C GLU A 319 -8.95 -37.54 -17.43
N ASN A 320 -8.48 -36.31 -17.29
CA ASN A 320 -8.94 -35.15 -18.06
C ASN A 320 -8.33 -35.08 -19.48
N GLY A 321 -7.41 -35.98 -19.84
CA GLY A 321 -6.84 -36.08 -21.19
C GLY A 321 -5.70 -35.10 -21.50
N TRP A 322 -5.16 -34.41 -20.49
CA TRP A 322 -3.98 -33.55 -20.59
C TRP A 322 -3.04 -33.71 -19.37
N ASN A 323 -1.78 -33.30 -19.54
CA ASN A 323 -0.78 -33.35 -18.48
C ASN A 323 -1.15 -32.34 -17.37
N PRO A 324 -1.31 -32.76 -16.10
CA PRO A 324 -1.70 -31.85 -15.03
C PRO A 324 -0.70 -30.71 -14.86
N ASP A 325 -1.20 -29.48 -14.79
CA ASP A 325 -0.38 -28.31 -14.59
C ASP A 325 0.11 -28.24 -13.13
N LYS A 326 1.21 -27.51 -12.93
CA LYS A 326 1.60 -26.97 -11.63
C LYS A 326 1.39 -25.47 -11.66
N PRO A 327 0.96 -24.85 -10.54
CA PRO A 327 0.89 -23.39 -10.47
C PRO A 327 2.29 -22.81 -10.72
N THR A 328 2.38 -21.79 -11.55
CA THR A 328 3.67 -21.16 -11.86
C THR A 328 4.24 -20.46 -10.63
N ALA A 329 5.56 -20.28 -10.57
CA ALA A 329 6.19 -19.51 -9.49
C ALA A 329 5.61 -18.09 -9.37
N ARG A 330 5.29 -17.46 -10.52
CA ARG A 330 4.69 -16.12 -10.56
C ARG A 330 3.26 -16.13 -10.01
N GLN A 331 2.45 -17.15 -10.32
CA GLN A 331 1.12 -17.31 -9.73
C GLN A 331 1.20 -17.47 -8.21
N LEU A 332 2.12 -18.28 -7.71
CA LEU A 332 2.31 -18.51 -6.27
C LEU A 332 2.78 -17.24 -5.53
N GLU A 333 3.70 -16.47 -6.13
CA GLU A 333 4.15 -15.18 -5.60
C GLU A 333 3.00 -14.18 -5.51
N SER A 334 2.24 -14.02 -6.60
CA SER A 334 1.08 -13.12 -6.65
C SER A 334 -0.03 -13.56 -5.71
N LEU A 335 -0.30 -14.86 -5.60
CA LEU A 335 -1.27 -15.40 -4.65
C LEU A 335 -0.85 -15.06 -3.22
N GLN A 336 0.41 -15.29 -2.83
CA GLN A 336 0.86 -14.96 -1.47
C GLN A 336 0.73 -13.46 -1.16
N ARG A 337 1.14 -12.58 -2.08
CA ARG A 337 1.00 -11.12 -1.89
C ARG A 337 -0.47 -10.70 -1.79
N LEU A 338 -1.33 -11.28 -2.61
CA LEU A 338 -2.77 -11.02 -2.57
C LEU A 338 -3.40 -11.53 -1.26
N LEU A 339 -3.02 -12.70 -0.77
CA LEU A 339 -3.47 -13.18 0.53
C LEU A 339 -3.06 -12.22 1.65
N ASN A 340 -1.79 -11.80 1.69
CA ASN A 340 -1.30 -10.82 2.67
C ASN A 340 -2.07 -9.49 2.60
N HIS A 341 -2.33 -9.00 1.38
CA HIS A 341 -3.12 -7.80 1.13
C HIS A 341 -4.54 -7.92 1.71
N LEU A 342 -5.24 -9.01 1.39
CA LEU A 342 -6.65 -9.19 1.76
C LEU A 342 -6.83 -9.42 3.26
N VAL A 343 -5.94 -10.19 3.92
CA VAL A 343 -6.03 -10.39 5.38
C VAL A 343 -5.76 -9.09 6.14
N LEU A 344 -4.85 -8.24 5.64
CA LEU A 344 -4.55 -6.94 6.24
C LEU A 344 -5.68 -5.93 6.01
N GLU A 345 -6.12 -5.76 4.76
CA GLU A 345 -7.12 -4.76 4.37
C GLU A 345 -8.48 -5.04 5.00
N TYR A 346 -8.93 -6.30 4.95
CA TYR A 346 -10.27 -6.68 5.41
C TYR A 346 -10.26 -7.32 6.81
N LYS A 347 -9.12 -7.37 7.49
CA LYS A 347 -8.95 -7.95 8.83
C LYS A 347 -9.47 -9.39 8.91
N ILE A 348 -9.24 -10.16 7.84
CA ILE A 348 -9.64 -11.56 7.76
C ILE A 348 -8.61 -12.40 8.51
N ASP A 349 -9.07 -13.30 9.40
CA ASP A 349 -8.17 -14.27 10.05
C ASP A 349 -7.52 -15.15 8.98
N SER A 350 -6.19 -15.24 9.00
CA SER A 350 -5.38 -16.12 8.14
C SER A 350 -5.88 -17.59 8.09
N ASN A 351 -6.51 -18.10 9.15
CA ASN A 351 -7.10 -19.43 9.19
C ASN A 351 -8.36 -19.58 8.32
N ARG A 352 -8.95 -18.46 7.90
CA ARG A 352 -10.12 -18.38 7.01
C ARG A 352 -9.73 -18.22 5.54
N ILE A 353 -8.45 -18.40 5.21
CA ILE A 353 -8.02 -18.73 3.87
C ILE A 353 -8.31 -20.22 3.68
N LEU A 354 -9.18 -20.55 2.75
CA LEU A 354 -9.72 -21.88 2.52
C LEU A 354 -9.37 -22.36 1.12
N ARG A 355 -9.14 -23.67 1.00
CA ARG A 355 -9.31 -24.38 -0.28
C ARG A 355 -10.81 -24.47 -0.58
N HIS A 356 -11.23 -24.50 -1.85
CA HIS A 356 -12.64 -24.78 -2.15
C HIS A 356 -13.11 -26.12 -1.56
N SER A 357 -12.23 -27.13 -1.53
CA SER A 357 -12.46 -28.42 -0.86
C SER A 357 -12.79 -28.33 0.64
N GLU A 358 -12.40 -27.24 1.31
CA GLU A 358 -12.64 -27.01 2.75
C GLU A 358 -13.95 -26.26 3.02
N VAL A 359 -14.62 -25.77 1.97
CA VAL A 359 -15.88 -25.04 2.10
C VAL A 359 -17.02 -26.01 2.44
N LYS A 360 -17.76 -25.69 3.51
CA LYS A 360 -18.99 -26.41 3.87
C LYS A 360 -20.12 -26.02 2.91
N ARG A 361 -20.64 -26.99 2.17
CA ARG A 361 -21.70 -26.86 1.16
C ARG A 361 -22.43 -28.19 1.00
N ASP A 362 -23.57 -28.20 0.29
CA ASP A 362 -24.25 -29.45 -0.04
C ASP A 362 -23.51 -30.24 -1.12
N GLY A 363 -23.68 -31.56 -1.07
CA GLY A 363 -23.02 -32.53 -1.94
C GLY A 363 -21.59 -32.86 -1.52
N ALA A 364 -20.88 -33.58 -2.39
CA ALA A 364 -19.49 -33.96 -2.12
C ALA A 364 -18.56 -32.72 -2.09
N PRO A 365 -17.53 -32.73 -1.22
CA PRO A 365 -16.45 -31.75 -1.28
C PRO A 365 -15.85 -31.66 -2.69
N LYS A 366 -15.48 -30.46 -3.11
CA LYS A 366 -14.81 -30.27 -4.40
C LYS A 366 -13.36 -30.72 -4.32
N VAL A 367 -12.79 -31.15 -5.44
CA VAL A 367 -11.35 -31.43 -5.57
C VAL A 367 -10.55 -30.12 -5.75
N CYS A 368 -11.21 -29.06 -6.21
CA CYS A 368 -10.69 -27.69 -6.32
C CYS A 368 -10.07 -27.21 -4.99
N PRO A 369 -8.88 -26.59 -4.99
CA PRO A 369 -8.13 -26.07 -6.13
C PRO A 369 -7.16 -27.08 -6.79
N GLY A 370 -7.39 -28.38 -6.62
CA GLY A 370 -6.52 -29.43 -7.14
C GLY A 370 -5.35 -29.74 -6.20
N ALA A 371 -4.82 -30.96 -6.28
CA ALA A 371 -3.78 -31.44 -5.39
C ALA A 371 -2.49 -30.60 -5.49
N ASN A 372 -2.08 -30.20 -6.70
CA ASN A 372 -0.81 -29.48 -6.90
C ASN A 372 -0.83 -28.08 -6.29
N LEU A 373 -1.96 -27.36 -6.35
CA LEU A 373 -2.11 -26.05 -5.69
C LEU A 373 -2.38 -26.19 -4.18
N SER A 374 -3.14 -27.22 -3.79
CA SER A 374 -3.49 -27.47 -2.38
C SER A 374 -2.27 -27.63 -1.48
N LEU A 375 -1.15 -28.18 -1.97
CA LEU A 375 0.11 -28.33 -1.22
C LEU A 375 0.66 -27.01 -0.67
N TYR A 376 0.39 -25.89 -1.35
CA TYR A 376 0.94 -24.59 -0.97
C TYR A 376 0.07 -23.88 0.08
N ILE A 377 -1.23 -24.17 0.12
CA ILE A 377 -2.20 -23.34 0.84
C ILE A 377 -1.90 -23.27 2.34
N ASP A 378 -1.61 -24.38 3.03
CA ASP A 378 -1.32 -24.33 4.48
C ASP A 378 -0.04 -23.53 4.79
N SER A 379 0.99 -23.66 3.94
CA SER A 379 2.20 -22.85 4.07
C SER A 379 1.91 -21.35 3.86
N MET A 380 1.00 -21.03 2.94
CA MET A 380 0.58 -19.65 2.66
C MET A 380 -0.29 -19.07 3.78
N LYS A 381 -1.16 -19.88 4.41
CA LYS A 381 -1.90 -19.52 5.64
C LYS A 381 -0.92 -19.10 6.74
N LYS A 382 0.11 -19.92 6.97
CA LYS A 382 1.16 -19.62 7.96
C LYS A 382 1.91 -18.34 7.61
N LYS A 383 2.35 -18.18 6.36
CA LYS A 383 3.06 -16.96 5.90
C LYS A 383 2.21 -15.69 6.05
N ALA A 384 0.92 -15.76 5.77
CA ALA A 384 0.00 -14.63 5.96
C ALA A 384 -0.14 -14.27 7.45
N ARG A 385 -0.18 -15.26 8.34
CA ARG A 385 -0.17 -15.04 9.79
C ARG A 385 1.13 -14.42 10.28
N ASP A 386 2.27 -14.97 9.86
CA ASP A 386 3.60 -14.46 10.23
C ASP A 386 3.76 -13.01 9.74
N PHE A 387 3.30 -12.71 8.52
CA PHE A 387 3.25 -11.35 7.98
C PHE A 387 2.43 -10.39 8.86
N LEU A 388 1.24 -10.79 9.30
CA LEU A 388 0.40 -9.95 10.18
C LEU A 388 1.09 -9.62 11.51
N VAL A 389 1.75 -10.61 12.12
CA VAL A 389 2.53 -10.41 13.34
C VAL A 389 3.71 -9.47 13.11
N GLU A 390 4.44 -9.67 12.00
CA GLU A 390 5.61 -8.87 11.65
C GLU A 390 5.25 -7.41 11.36
N ILE A 391 4.15 -7.15 10.61
CA ILE A 391 3.73 -5.79 10.30
C ILE A 391 3.22 -5.06 11.53
N GLU A 392 2.51 -5.73 12.45
CA GLU A 392 2.06 -5.16 13.72
C GLU A 392 3.25 -4.80 14.62
N ALA A 393 4.24 -5.68 14.72
CA ALA A 393 5.46 -5.43 15.48
C ALA A 393 6.25 -4.25 14.90
N ALA A 394 6.41 -4.20 13.57
CA ALA A 394 7.08 -3.10 12.88
C ALA A 394 6.33 -1.77 13.05
N GLU A 395 4.99 -1.77 13.02
CA GLU A 395 4.19 -0.57 13.27
C GLU A 395 4.33 -0.08 14.72
N LYS A 396 4.34 -0.98 15.71
CA LYS A 396 4.57 -0.64 17.11
C LYS A 396 5.97 -0.06 17.33
N GLU A 397 7.00 -0.65 16.72
CA GLU A 397 8.37 -0.17 16.77
C GLU A 397 8.49 1.24 16.17
N LEU A 398 7.88 1.46 15.00
CA LEU A 398 7.83 2.77 14.34
C LEU A 398 7.18 3.83 15.24
N LYS A 399 5.99 3.54 15.81
CA LYS A 399 5.30 4.47 16.73
C LYS A 399 6.14 4.80 17.97
N THR A 400 6.83 3.80 18.51
CA THR A 400 7.70 3.98 19.69
C THR A 400 8.90 4.85 19.36
N ALA A 401 9.58 4.58 18.24
CA ALA A 401 10.74 5.34 17.81
C ALA A 401 10.37 6.81 17.47
N GLU A 402 9.23 7.03 16.82
CA GLU A 402 8.67 8.36 16.58
C GLU A 402 8.39 9.09 17.89
N HIS A 403 7.67 8.45 18.82
CA HIS A 403 7.36 9.07 20.11
C HIS A 403 8.61 9.47 20.88
N LEU A 404 9.62 8.60 20.96
CA LEU A 404 10.89 8.90 21.62
C LEU A 404 11.63 10.07 20.96
N ALA A 405 11.65 10.13 19.63
CA ALA A 405 12.29 11.22 18.89
C ALA A 405 11.59 12.56 19.10
N LEU A 406 10.26 12.57 19.17
CA LEU A 406 9.47 13.80 19.33
C LEU A 406 9.46 14.35 20.76
N HIS A 407 9.78 13.53 21.76
CA HIS A 407 9.76 13.90 23.19
C HIS A 407 11.15 13.91 23.83
N LEU A 408 12.19 14.15 23.03
CA LEU A 408 13.55 14.28 23.56
C LEU A 408 13.67 15.47 24.51
N PRO A 409 14.36 15.31 25.66
CA PRO A 409 14.68 16.43 26.52
C PRO A 409 15.68 17.38 25.82
N PRO A 410 15.78 18.65 26.27
CA PRO A 410 16.81 19.56 25.80
C PRO A 410 18.22 18.98 26.01
N SER A 411 19.07 19.05 25.00
CA SER A 411 20.44 18.54 25.08
C SER A 411 21.28 19.26 26.16
N PRO A 412 21.95 18.53 27.07
CA PRO A 412 22.85 19.12 28.07
C PRO A 412 23.99 19.94 27.43
N ASN A 413 24.47 19.51 26.26
CA ASN A 413 25.56 20.15 25.52
C ASN A 413 25.16 21.49 24.87
N ARG A 414 23.87 21.86 24.90
CA ARG A 414 23.36 23.14 24.37
C ARG A 414 23.13 24.20 25.45
N VAL A 415 23.35 23.89 26.73
CA VAL A 415 23.14 24.82 27.86
C VAL A 415 24.31 25.79 28.06
N PHE A 416 25.49 25.54 27.47
CA PHE A 416 26.65 26.43 27.57
C PHE A 416 27.02 27.06 26.23
N ARG A 417 26.51 28.28 25.99
CA ARG A 417 27.14 29.36 25.19
C ARG A 417 26.21 30.57 25.16
N GLY A 418 26.00 31.15 26.35
CA GLY A 418 25.48 32.50 26.52
C GLY A 418 26.50 33.29 27.33
N HIS A 419 27.49 33.85 26.64
CA HIS A 419 28.32 34.95 27.10
C HIS A 419 28.42 35.96 25.97
#